data_AF-A0A821LWU9-F1
#
_entry.id   AF-A0A821LWU9-F1
#
_cell.length_a   1.000
_cell.length_b   1.000
_cell.length_c   1.000
_cell.angle_alpha   90.00
_cell.angle_beta   90.00
_cell.angle_gamma   90.00
#
_symmetry.space_group_name_H-M   'P 1'
#
loop_
_entity.id
_entity.type
_entity.pdbx_description
1 polymer ?
#
loop_
_entity_poly.entity_id
_entity_poly.type
_entity_poly.pdbx_seq_one_letter_code
_entity_poly.pdbx_strand_id
1 'polypeptide(L)'
;MRETTLRTIPLTQDSLVVYWPRPFHLVFVELHNSVYYLAVTKKAYKASTIIVKLINPIDRCQHINELFNQTFLQLHLLRRIKYYHLPCRTYSSELL
;
A
#
# COMPACT_ATOMS: atom_id res chain seq x y z
N MET A 1 -2.28 17.97 8.16
CA MET A 1 -3.21 16.83 8.29
C MET A 1 -2.90 15.84 7.19
N ARG A 2 -2.50 14.60 7.52
CA ARG A 2 -2.08 13.57 6.56
C ARG A 2 -3.24 12.59 6.41
N GLU A 3 -4.04 12.78 5.36
CA GLU A 3 -5.26 12.02 5.08
C GLU A 3 -4.95 10.78 4.25
N THR A 4 -5.70 9.71 4.49
CA THR A 4 -5.64 8.47 3.71
C THR A 4 -6.95 8.35 2.93
N THR A 5 -6.87 8.11 1.62
CA THR A 5 -8.05 7.95 0.76
C THR A 5 -8.07 6.57 0.15
N LEU A 6 -9.24 5.95 0.17
CA LEU A 6 -9.53 4.65 -0.44
C LEU A 6 -10.26 4.88 -1.77
N ARG A 7 -9.86 4.17 -2.82
CA ARG A 7 -10.58 4.09 -4.09
C ARG A 7 -10.66 2.63 -4.54
N THR A 8 -11.80 2.23 -5.08
CA THR A 8 -12.06 0.87 -5.58
C THR A 8 -12.14 0.89 -7.11
N ILE A 9 -11.71 -0.20 -7.77
CA ILE A 9 -11.69 -0.36 -9.23
C ILE A 9 -12.79 -1.36 -9.63
N PRO A 10 -13.52 -1.15 -10.75
CA PRO A 10 -14.41 -2.16 -11.32
C PRO A 10 -13.67 -3.44 -11.74
N LEU A 11 -14.34 -4.60 -11.67
CA LEU A 11 -13.75 -5.93 -11.93
C LEU A 11 -13.16 -6.13 -13.33
N THR A 12 -13.57 -5.33 -14.32
CA THR A 12 -13.16 -5.49 -15.74
C THR A 12 -12.02 -4.56 -16.14
N GLN A 13 -11.33 -3.94 -15.19
CA GLN A 13 -10.36 -2.89 -15.48
C GLN A 13 -8.99 -3.19 -14.85
N ASP A 14 -7.98 -3.34 -15.71
CA ASP A 14 -6.62 -3.74 -15.30
C ASP A 14 -5.74 -2.55 -14.87
N SER A 15 -6.26 -1.32 -14.98
CA SER A 15 -5.52 -0.10 -14.64
C SER A 15 -6.42 0.94 -13.97
N LEU A 16 -5.82 1.72 -13.06
CA LEU A 16 -6.47 2.81 -12.36
C LEU A 16 -5.61 4.07 -12.44
N VAL A 17 -6.24 5.18 -12.80
CA VAL A 17 -5.63 6.51 -12.71
C VAL A 17 -6.15 7.22 -11.46
N VAL A 18 -5.23 7.58 -10.56
CA VAL A 18 -5.56 8.34 -9.34
C VAL A 18 -4.97 9.73 -9.44
N TYR A 19 -5.84 10.74 -9.50
CA TYR A 19 -5.45 12.14 -9.36
C TYR A 19 -5.39 12.49 -7.88
N TRP A 20 -4.22 12.91 -7.42
CA TRP A 20 -3.99 13.20 -6.01
C TRP A 20 -3.26 14.53 -5.82
N PRO A 21 -3.92 15.56 -5.26
CA PRO A 21 -3.36 16.92 -5.20
C PRO A 21 -2.41 17.14 -4.01
N ARG A 22 -2.34 16.19 -3.07
CA ARG A 22 -1.57 16.34 -1.82
C ARG A 22 -0.29 15.50 -1.85
N PRO A 23 0.75 15.88 -1.10
CA PRO A 23 1.94 15.04 -0.94
C PRO A 23 1.56 13.68 -0.31
N PHE A 24 2.17 12.62 -0.84
CA PHE A 24 2.05 11.26 -0.31
C PHE A 24 3.41 10.57 -0.32
N HIS A 25 3.52 9.55 0.52
CA HIS A 25 4.75 8.78 0.67
C HIS A 25 4.58 7.30 0.34
N LEU A 26 3.35 6.78 0.42
CA LEU A 26 3.05 5.37 0.30
C LEU A 26 1.79 5.21 -0.55
N VAL A 27 1.79 4.18 -1.39
CA VAL A 27 0.59 3.69 -2.09
C VAL A 27 0.54 2.19 -1.90
N PHE A 28 -0.57 1.71 -1.34
CA PHE A 28 -0.91 0.30 -1.28
C PHE A 28 -2.04 0.01 -2.26
N VAL A 29 -1.98 -1.16 -2.86
CA VAL A 29 -3.06 -1.71 -3.67
C VAL A 29 -3.56 -2.97 -2.99
N GLU A 30 -4.85 -3.02 -2.69
CA GLU A 30 -5.52 -4.22 -2.24
C GLU A 30 -6.14 -4.90 -3.45
N LEU A 31 -5.74 -6.14 -3.72
CA LEU A 31 -6.38 -7.01 -4.70
C LEU A 31 -7.22 -8.07 -3.95
N HIS A 32 -7.61 -9.14 -4.65
CA HIS A 32 -8.49 -10.18 -4.12
C HIS A 32 -8.03 -10.73 -2.75
N ASN A 33 -8.99 -10.95 -1.85
CA ASN A 33 -8.81 -11.54 -0.51
C ASN A 33 -7.83 -10.79 0.41
N SER A 34 -7.93 -9.46 0.47
CA SER A 34 -7.11 -8.63 1.38
C SER A 34 -5.60 -8.79 1.15
N VAL A 35 -5.20 -9.18 -0.06
CA VAL A 35 -3.79 -9.26 -0.44
C VAL A 35 -3.33 -7.87 -0.84
N TYR A 36 -2.42 -7.32 -0.04
CA TYR A 36 -1.87 -5.99 -0.25
C TYR A 36 -0.55 -6.03 -1.01
N TYR A 37 -0.36 -5.03 -1.87
CA TYR A 37 0.86 -4.80 -2.63
C TYR A 37 1.38 -3.40 -2.35
N LEU A 38 2.68 -3.29 -2.04
CA LEU A 38 3.33 -2.00 -1.84
C LEU A 38 3.76 -1.42 -3.19
N ALA A 39 2.85 -0.67 -3.83
CA ALA A 39 3.04 -0.17 -5.18
C ALA A 39 4.09 0.96 -5.25
N VAL A 40 4.07 1.89 -4.30
CA VAL A 40 4.94 3.07 -4.31
C VAL A 40 5.44 3.40 -2.92
N THR A 41 6.75 3.63 -2.79
CA THR A 41 7.37 4.23 -1.60
C THR A 41 8.24 5.42 -2.00
N LYS A 42 7.91 6.62 -1.50
CA LYS A 42 8.68 7.84 -1.73
C LYS A 42 9.36 8.32 -0.44
N LYS A 43 10.70 8.36 -0.46
CA LYS A 43 11.51 8.97 0.61
C LYS A 43 11.40 10.50 0.60
N ALA A 44 11.50 11.11 -0.59
CA ALA A 44 11.39 12.55 -0.78
C ALA A 44 10.16 12.89 -1.65
N TYR A 45 9.49 13.98 -1.30
CA TYR A 45 8.40 14.51 -2.12
C TYR A 45 8.96 15.13 -3.40
N LYS A 46 8.35 14.78 -4.53
CA LYS A 46 8.52 15.47 -5.81
C LYS A 46 7.13 15.94 -6.25
N ALA A 47 7.00 17.24 -6.52
CA ALA A 47 5.76 17.83 -6.99
C ALA A 47 5.39 17.29 -8.39
N SER A 48 4.09 17.17 -8.65
CA SER A 48 3.50 16.91 -9.98
C SER A 48 4.16 15.78 -10.78
N THR A 49 4.35 14.61 -10.15
CA THR A 49 4.93 13.44 -10.81
C THR A 49 3.85 12.49 -11.29
N ILE A 50 3.89 12.11 -12.56
CA ILE A 50 3.14 10.96 -13.08
C ILE A 50 3.88 9.69 -12.66
N ILE A 51 3.21 8.81 -11.93
CA ILE A 51 3.77 7.51 -11.53
C ILE A 51 3.01 6.43 -12.28
N VAL A 52 3.74 5.68 -13.11
CA VAL A 52 3.23 4.47 -13.75
C VAL A 52 3.84 3.28 -13.01
N LYS A 53 2.99 2.42 -12.45
CA LYS A 53 3.41 1.23 -11.72
C LYS A 53 2.59 0.03 -12.18
N LEU A 54 3.28 -0.98 -12.70
CA LEU A 54 2.74 -2.32 -12.89
C LEU A 54 2.88 -3.07 -11.56
N ILE A 55 1.81 -3.72 -11.11
CA ILE A 55 1.83 -4.52 -9.87
C ILE A 55 2.36 -5.91 -10.21
N ASN A 56 3.49 -6.27 -9.61
CA ASN A 56 4.12 -7.57 -9.79
C ASN A 56 3.99 -8.44 -8.52
N PRO A 57 4.14 -9.77 -8.63
CA PRO A 57 4.14 -10.65 -7.47
C PRO A 57 5.17 -10.28 -6.39
N ILE A 58 6.33 -9.72 -6.78
CA ILE A 58 7.37 -9.28 -5.84
C ILE A 58 6.96 -8.03 -5.03
N ASP A 59 5.96 -7.28 -5.49
CA ASP A 59 5.41 -6.14 -4.75
C ASP A 59 4.45 -6.59 -3.63
N ARG A 60 4.15 -7.90 -3.55
CA ARG A 60 3.21 -8.48 -2.58
C ARG A 60 3.76 -8.37 -1.16
N CYS A 61 2.93 -7.87 -0.26
CA CYS A 61 3.17 -7.91 1.17
C CYS A 61 2.56 -9.19 1.78
N GLN A 62 3.17 -9.72 2.85
CA GLN A 62 2.53 -10.74 3.69
C GLN A 62 1.26 -10.19 4.35
N HIS A 63 0.29 -11.06 4.64
CA HIS A 63 -1.02 -10.59 5.09
C HIS A 63 -0.90 -9.84 6.43
N ILE A 64 -1.64 -8.74 6.61
CA ILE A 64 -1.49 -7.90 7.81
C ILE A 64 -1.78 -8.65 9.10
N ASN A 65 -2.68 -9.65 9.05
CA ASN A 65 -2.99 -10.53 10.19
C ASN A 65 -1.85 -11.47 10.57
N GLU A 66 -0.93 -11.76 9.65
CA GLU A 66 0.24 -12.62 9.92
C GLU A 66 1.38 -11.81 10.51
N LEU A 67 1.51 -10.54 10.09
CA LEU A 67 2.61 -9.67 10.51
C LEU A 67 2.39 -9.02 11.88
N PHE A 68 1.14 -8.81 12.28
CA PHE A 68 0.80 -7.98 13.44
C PHE A 68 0.20 -8.79 14.58
N ASN A 69 0.66 -8.46 15.80
CA ASN A 69 0.08 -8.96 17.03
C ASN A 69 -1.41 -8.58 17.13
N GLN A 70 -2.16 -9.37 17.91
CA GLN A 70 -3.61 -9.22 18.06
C GLN A 70 -4.04 -7.80 18.46
N THR A 71 -3.26 -7.11 19.29
CA THR A 71 -3.49 -5.70 19.67
C THR A 71 -3.48 -4.75 18.47
N PHE A 72 -2.57 -4.95 17.51
CA PHE A 72 -2.52 -4.14 16.29
C PHE A 72 -3.68 -4.47 15.36
N LEU A 73 -4.11 -5.72 15.31
CA LEU A 73 -5.25 -6.14 14.48
C LEU A 73 -6.57 -5.51 14.93
N GLN A 74 -6.70 -5.20 16.23
CA GLN A 74 -7.84 -4.48 16.79
C GLN A 74 -7.86 -2.98 16.46
N LEU A 75 -6.75 -2.42 15.94
CA LEU A 75 -6.73 -1.01 15.54
C LEU A 75 -7.55 -0.77 14.27
N HIS A 76 -8.07 0.46 14.13
CA HIS A 76 -8.72 0.91 12.90
C HIS A 76 -7.81 0.70 11.67
N LEU A 77 -8.38 0.30 10.53
CA LEU A 77 -7.66 -0.04 9.29
C LEU A 77 -6.59 0.99 8.91
N LEU A 78 -6.92 2.28 8.95
CA LEU A 78 -5.99 3.36 8.62
C LEU A 78 -4.75 3.39 9.53
N ARG A 79 -4.91 3.06 10.82
CA ARG A 79 -3.79 2.95 11.77
C ARG A 79 -2.95 1.72 11.46
N ARG A 80 -3.58 0.59 11.15
CA ARG A 80 -2.89 -0.65 10.77
C ARG A 80 -2.02 -0.41 9.52
N ILE A 81 -2.60 0.15 8.46
CA ILE A 81 -1.88 0.47 7.21
C ILE A 81 -0.70 1.42 7.46
N LYS A 82 -0.84 2.39 8.37
CA LYS A 82 0.25 3.31 8.71
C LYS A 82 1.50 2.57 9.20
N TYR A 83 1.36 1.51 10.01
CA TYR A 83 2.50 0.74 10.49
C TYR A 83 2.95 -0.34 9.49
N TYR A 84 2.03 -0.80 8.65
CA TYR A 84 2.20 -1.97 7.77
C TYR A 84 3.31 -1.80 6.71
N HIS A 85 3.66 -0.57 6.34
CA HIS A 85 4.73 -0.31 5.38
C HIS A 85 6.12 -0.77 5.84
N LEU A 86 6.39 -0.77 7.15
CA LEU A 86 7.66 -1.23 7.70
C LEU A 86 7.84 -2.74 7.54
N PRO A 87 6.97 -3.61 8.11
CA PRO A 87 7.15 -5.05 8.00
C PRO A 87 6.99 -5.54 6.56
N CYS A 88 6.09 -4.95 5.76
CA CYS A 88 6.00 -5.34 4.34
C CYS A 88 7.35 -5.23 3.63
N ARG A 89 8.11 -4.16 3.91
CA ARG A 89 9.42 -3.95 3.30
C ARG A 89 10.51 -4.87 3.87
N THR A 90 10.47 -5.15 5.17
CA THR A 90 11.46 -6.03 5.80
C THR A 90 11.35 -7.44 5.23
N TYR A 91 10.13 -8.00 5.20
CA TYR A 91 9.90 -9.35 4.68
C TYR A 91 10.04 -9.47 3.16
N SER A 92 9.80 -8.40 2.39
CA SER A 92 10.13 -8.42 0.96
C SER A 92 11.64 -8.48 0.71
N SER A 93 12.45 -8.05 1.68
CA SER A 93 13.92 -8.01 1.57
C SER A 93 14.58 -9.31 2.05
N GLU A 94 13.91 -10.10 2.89
CA GLU A 94 14.37 -11.42 3.37
C GLU A 94 14.10 -12.57 2.38
N LEU A 95 13.45 -12.27 1.25
CA LEU A 95 13.21 -13.20 0.14
C LEU A 95 14.19 -13.02 -1.04
N LEU A 96 15.29 -12.30 -0.82
CA LEU A 96 16.46 -12.16 -1.70
C LEU A 96 17.72 -12.60 -0.95
#